data_AF-A0A4S8M0A3-F1
#
_entry.id   AF-A0A4S8M0A3-F1
#
_cell.length_a   1.000
_cell.length_b   1.000
_cell.length_c   1.000
_cell.angle_alpha   90.00
_cell.angle_beta   90.00
_cell.angle_gamma   90.00
#
_symmetry.space_group_name_H-M   'P 1'
#
loop_
_entity.id
_entity.type
_entity.pdbx_description
1 polymer ?
#
loop_
_entity_poly.entity_id
_entity_poly.type
_entity_poly.pdbx_seq_one_letter_code
_entity_poly.pdbx_strand_id
1 'polypeptide(L)'
;MSLLYRELQGTGADSDDVLSSTTSQNHPVTSFPDVFFDFASAPELPNSTNSTSFSFSQQPEVCATQATLALELKNKYNLYGQYAANFDSFVEASDQERVLMSAAWTQVILMNSESKHEGFSESLKKAARVYAVYTLLSPNLASYSGKITGAVIDAMRCCGIEDMPDDSQPAKLTKLTTYIGSQVSSGKNLLKTKVIESLTHLRNIADLAEAVIGNQSIPLTKELCVRLAFLRWVAAAIVRKSDHVTNKDGGKWWEEIDMALLDVRKDRAERESNKFLQIYASDIGKYGDPSSGLRTVDIDMFQTLIDSYAMTVEVPTKTKDIWKERINNSINENGKRARVEEPTSGGGETGDMVNRQMRH
;
A
#
# COMPACT_ATOMS: atom_id res chain seq x y z
N MET A 1 31.60 -1.96 9.38
CA MET A 1 30.92 -3.20 8.88
C MET A 1 29.41 -3.10 9.10
N SER A 2 28.58 -3.36 8.09
CA SER A 2 27.11 -3.54 8.28
C SER A 2 26.89 -4.66 9.31
N LEU A 3 26.05 -4.42 10.31
CA LEU A 3 25.84 -5.34 11.43
C LEU A 3 25.30 -6.69 10.99
N LEU A 4 24.47 -6.65 9.95
CA LEU A 4 23.85 -7.79 9.31
C LEU A 4 24.88 -8.65 8.58
N TYR A 5 25.94 -8.03 8.06
CA TYR A 5 27.04 -8.73 7.40
C TYR A 5 27.92 -9.53 8.37
N ARG A 6 28.03 -9.12 9.64
CA ARG A 6 28.79 -9.85 10.67
C ARG A 6 28.05 -11.10 11.15
N GLU A 7 26.71 -11.05 11.21
CA GLU A 7 25.89 -12.21 11.60
C GLU A 7 25.84 -13.27 10.50
N LEU A 8 25.71 -12.87 9.23
CA LEU A 8 25.71 -13.81 8.10
C LEU A 8 27.03 -14.58 7.92
N GLN A 9 28.15 -14.04 8.43
CA GLN A 9 29.45 -14.72 8.40
C GLN A 9 29.68 -15.66 9.59
N GLY A 10 28.85 -15.60 10.63
CA GLY A 10 29.03 -16.37 11.87
C GLY A 10 28.32 -17.72 11.91
N THR A 11 27.46 -18.03 10.94
CA THR A 11 26.57 -19.22 10.96
C THR A 11 26.95 -20.33 9.98
N GLY A 12 28.09 -20.22 9.30
CA GLY A 12 28.58 -21.23 8.36
C GLY A 12 29.34 -22.36 9.05
N ALA A 13 28.64 -23.35 9.60
CA ALA A 13 29.20 -24.67 9.86
C ALA A 13 28.10 -25.74 9.69
N ASP A 14 28.35 -26.62 8.72
CA ASP A 14 27.79 -27.96 8.51
C ASP A 14 26.28 -28.12 8.32
N SER A 15 25.85 -28.28 7.07
CA SER A 15 24.91 -29.34 6.65
C SER A 15 24.71 -29.30 5.14
N ASP A 16 25.54 -30.06 4.43
CA ASP A 16 25.21 -30.58 3.10
C ASP A 16 24.25 -31.76 3.30
N ASP A 17 23.07 -31.73 2.68
CA ASP A 17 22.42 -32.91 2.08
C ASP A 17 21.14 -32.57 1.28
N VAL A 18 21.35 -32.54 -0.04
CA VAL A 18 20.56 -33.07 -1.18
C VAL A 18 19.15 -33.66 -0.91
N LEU A 19 18.13 -33.19 -1.66
CA LEU A 19 17.39 -34.01 -2.65
C LEU A 19 16.33 -33.21 -3.43
N SER A 20 16.50 -33.19 -4.76
CA SER A 20 15.54 -32.75 -5.76
C SER A 20 14.59 -33.88 -6.13
N SER A 21 13.33 -33.58 -6.46
CA SER A 21 12.51 -34.38 -7.39
C SER A 21 11.35 -33.54 -7.93
N THR A 22 11.37 -33.34 -9.23
CA THR A 22 10.31 -32.79 -10.09
C THR A 22 9.35 -33.90 -10.51
N THR A 23 8.04 -33.60 -10.60
CA THR A 23 7.15 -34.29 -11.56
C THR A 23 6.01 -33.36 -11.97
N SER A 24 5.89 -33.22 -13.28
CA SER A 24 4.90 -32.47 -14.06
C SER A 24 3.60 -33.28 -14.20
N GLN A 25 2.44 -32.63 -14.13
CA GLN A 25 1.25 -33.03 -14.90
C GLN A 25 0.40 -31.80 -15.29
N ASN A 26 -0.06 -31.83 -16.54
CA ASN A 26 -0.82 -30.82 -17.26
C ASN A 26 -2.36 -31.00 -17.16
N HIS A 27 -3.06 -29.89 -17.48
CA HIS A 27 -4.45 -29.74 -17.96
C HIS A 27 -5.58 -29.50 -16.93
N PRO A 28 -6.73 -28.91 -17.34
CA PRO A 28 -6.95 -27.75 -18.22
C PRO A 28 -7.96 -26.70 -17.66
N VAL A 29 -8.09 -25.61 -18.41
CA VAL A 29 -8.97 -24.43 -18.32
C VAL A 29 -10.47 -24.73 -18.21
N THR A 30 -11.18 -23.96 -17.36
CA THR A 30 -12.63 -23.64 -17.45
C THR A 30 -12.88 -22.30 -16.74
N SER A 31 -13.06 -21.18 -17.47
CA SER A 31 -14.33 -20.59 -17.96
C SER A 31 -15.18 -19.89 -16.89
N PHE A 32 -15.21 -18.55 -16.96
CA PHE A 32 -16.16 -17.66 -16.28
C PHE A 32 -17.50 -17.62 -17.02
N PRO A 33 -18.63 -17.38 -16.33
CA PRO A 33 -19.87 -17.04 -16.99
C PRO A 33 -20.03 -15.53 -17.18
N ASP A 34 -20.04 -15.11 -18.45
CA ASP A 34 -20.69 -13.88 -18.93
C ASP A 34 -22.21 -13.98 -18.71
N VAL A 35 -22.83 -12.93 -18.17
CA VAL A 35 -24.27 -12.70 -18.33
C VAL A 35 -24.54 -11.22 -18.59
N PHE A 36 -24.69 -10.91 -19.88
CA PHE A 36 -25.64 -9.99 -20.52
C PHE A 36 -26.59 -9.19 -19.62
N PHE A 37 -26.61 -7.86 -19.81
CA PHE A 37 -27.86 -7.13 -20.04
C PHE A 37 -27.62 -5.98 -21.03
N ASP A 38 -28.23 -6.15 -22.19
CA ASP A 38 -28.35 -5.19 -23.27
C ASP A 38 -29.85 -4.85 -23.35
N PHE A 39 -30.23 -3.56 -23.28
CA PHE A 39 -31.47 -3.06 -23.90
C PHE A 39 -31.50 -1.51 -23.90
N ALA A 40 -31.17 -0.97 -25.09
CA ALA A 40 -31.88 0.04 -25.89
C ALA A 40 -32.86 1.01 -25.15
N SER A 41 -32.64 2.33 -25.19
CA SER A 41 -32.90 3.31 -26.27
C SER A 41 -34.18 4.11 -26.02
N ALA A 42 -34.00 5.43 -25.98
CA ALA A 42 -35.05 6.46 -25.93
C ALA A 42 -35.84 6.56 -27.25
N PRO A 43 -36.98 7.27 -27.23
CA PRO A 43 -37.40 8.04 -28.38
C PRO A 43 -37.66 9.52 -28.06
N GLU A 44 -37.40 10.32 -29.10
CA GLU A 44 -37.49 11.78 -29.17
C GLU A 44 -38.93 12.33 -29.27
N LEU A 45 -38.99 13.67 -29.11
CA LEU A 45 -40.10 14.64 -29.20
C LEU A 45 -41.07 14.52 -30.41
N PRO A 46 -42.20 15.26 -30.36
CA PRO A 46 -42.25 16.48 -31.18
C PRO A 46 -42.91 17.72 -30.53
N ASN A 47 -42.45 18.87 -31.01
CA ASN A 47 -42.95 20.24 -30.81
C ASN A 47 -44.43 20.43 -31.18
N SER A 48 -45.12 21.34 -30.50
CA SER A 48 -46.05 22.27 -31.16
C SER A 48 -46.26 23.55 -30.35
N THR A 49 -45.96 24.67 -31.00
CA THR A 49 -46.42 26.03 -30.73
C THR A 49 -47.95 26.12 -30.66
N ASN A 50 -48.48 26.88 -29.71
CA ASN A 50 -49.44 27.96 -29.95
C ASN A 50 -49.77 28.72 -28.65
N SER A 51 -49.44 30.02 -28.66
CA SER A 51 -49.87 31.01 -27.69
C SER A 51 -51.38 31.22 -27.79
N THR A 52 -52.09 31.06 -26.68
CA THR A 52 -53.43 31.63 -26.51
C THR A 52 -53.49 32.27 -25.13
N SER A 53 -53.50 33.60 -25.10
CA SER A 53 -53.68 34.41 -23.90
C SER A 53 -55.11 34.24 -23.39
N PHE A 54 -55.29 33.54 -22.28
CA PHE A 54 -56.53 33.55 -21.51
C PHE A 54 -56.32 34.34 -20.23
N SER A 55 -56.98 35.49 -20.16
CA SER A 55 -57.11 36.26 -18.93
C SER A 55 -58.09 35.52 -18.02
N PHE A 56 -57.57 34.77 -17.05
CA PHE A 56 -58.39 34.02 -16.10
C PHE A 56 -58.80 34.93 -14.94
N SER A 57 -60.09 35.28 -14.91
CA SER A 57 -60.71 35.86 -13.73
C SER A 57 -60.72 34.80 -12.63
N GLN A 58 -60.19 35.15 -11.45
CA GLN A 58 -60.12 34.30 -10.27
C GLN A 58 -61.49 33.69 -9.94
N GLN A 59 -61.61 32.36 -10.01
CA GLN A 59 -62.73 31.61 -9.44
C GLN A 59 -62.33 31.02 -8.09
N PRO A 60 -63.10 31.25 -7.00
CA PRO A 60 -62.83 30.70 -5.67
C PRO A 60 -62.90 29.17 -5.57
N GLU A 61 -63.53 28.51 -6.54
CA GLU A 61 -63.87 27.08 -6.49
C GLU A 61 -62.66 26.16 -6.74
N VAL A 62 -61.67 26.61 -7.52
CA VAL A 62 -60.44 25.85 -7.82
C VAL A 62 -59.53 25.74 -6.59
N CYS A 63 -59.50 26.76 -5.73
CA CYS A 63 -58.70 26.75 -4.49
C CYS A 63 -59.15 25.67 -3.50
N ALA A 64 -60.46 25.41 -3.40
CA ALA A 64 -60.98 24.38 -2.50
C ALA A 64 -60.52 22.98 -2.91
N THR A 65 -60.52 22.67 -4.21
CA THR A 65 -60.07 21.37 -4.73
C THR A 65 -58.57 21.14 -4.58
N GLN A 66 -57.76 22.20 -4.72
CA GLN A 66 -56.31 22.10 -4.64
C GLN A 66 -55.84 21.91 -3.19
N ALA A 67 -56.50 22.56 -2.22
CA ALA A 67 -56.24 22.38 -0.80
C ALA A 67 -56.59 20.96 -0.31
N THR A 68 -57.69 20.36 -0.81
CA THR A 68 -58.04 18.97 -0.48
C THR A 68 -57.02 17.98 -1.04
N LEU A 69 -56.62 18.13 -2.30
CA LEU A 69 -55.57 17.30 -2.92
C LEU A 69 -54.23 17.44 -2.21
N ALA A 70 -53.87 18.66 -1.78
CA ALA A 70 -52.65 18.89 -1.02
C ALA A 70 -52.66 18.17 0.32
N LEU A 71 -53.79 18.18 1.04
CA LEU A 71 -53.96 17.44 2.29
C LEU A 71 -53.83 15.93 2.08
N GLU A 72 -54.46 15.39 1.03
CA GLU A 72 -54.33 13.97 0.67
C GLU A 72 -52.89 13.57 0.37
N LEU A 73 -52.15 14.38 -0.39
CA LEU A 73 -50.75 14.12 -0.72
C LEU A 73 -49.86 14.19 0.53
N LYS A 74 -50.07 15.18 1.42
CA LYS A 74 -49.35 15.27 2.70
C LYS A 74 -49.57 14.02 3.55
N ASN A 75 -50.82 13.56 3.66
CA ASN A 75 -51.15 12.34 4.40
C ASN A 75 -50.57 11.09 3.74
N LYS A 76 -50.69 10.96 2.41
CA LYS A 76 -50.19 9.81 1.64
C LYS A 76 -48.68 9.63 1.76
N TYR A 77 -47.92 10.73 1.77
CA TYR A 77 -46.46 10.70 1.82
C TYR A 77 -45.89 11.01 3.21
N ASN A 78 -46.73 11.04 4.26
CA ASN A 78 -46.33 11.30 5.64
C ASN A 78 -45.49 12.60 5.78
N LEU A 79 -45.90 13.66 5.08
CA LEU A 79 -45.23 14.95 5.18
C LEU A 79 -45.65 15.64 6.49
N TYR A 80 -44.68 15.89 7.36
CA TYR A 80 -44.89 16.55 8.66
C TYR A 80 -43.87 17.68 8.89
N GLY A 81 -44.19 18.58 9.83
CA GLY A 81 -43.30 19.67 10.25
C GLY A 81 -42.91 20.59 9.09
N GLN A 82 -41.61 20.88 8.95
CA GLN A 82 -41.08 21.78 7.92
C GLN A 82 -41.41 21.31 6.49
N TYR A 83 -41.48 20.00 6.26
CA TYR A 83 -41.78 19.45 4.92
C TYR A 83 -43.23 19.68 4.52
N ALA A 84 -44.17 19.58 5.46
CA ALA A 84 -45.57 19.93 5.24
C ALA A 84 -45.73 21.42 4.95
N ALA A 85 -45.05 22.28 5.73
CA ALA A 85 -45.08 23.73 5.55
C ALA A 85 -44.49 24.17 4.20
N ASN A 86 -43.39 23.55 3.77
CA ASN A 86 -42.78 23.81 2.47
C ASN A 86 -43.70 23.37 1.31
N PHE A 87 -44.39 22.25 1.47
CA PHE A 87 -45.35 21.77 0.48
C PHE A 87 -46.59 22.69 0.39
N ASP A 88 -47.09 23.17 1.53
CA ASP A 88 -48.18 24.14 1.56
C ASP A 88 -47.79 25.45 0.88
N SER A 89 -46.59 25.97 1.17
CA SER A 89 -46.04 27.14 0.49
C SER A 89 -45.89 26.94 -1.01
N PHE A 90 -45.60 25.72 -1.48
CA PHE A 90 -45.52 25.40 -2.90
C PHE A 90 -46.89 25.34 -3.56
N VAL A 91 -47.90 24.83 -2.89
CA VAL A 91 -49.28 24.75 -3.41
C VAL A 91 -49.91 26.13 -3.54
N GLU A 92 -49.60 27.04 -2.62
CA GLU A 92 -50.07 28.44 -2.64
C GLU A 92 -49.33 29.34 -3.62
N ALA A 93 -48.16 28.92 -4.11
CA ALA A 93 -47.32 29.69 -5.01
C ALA A 93 -47.90 29.79 -6.43
N SER A 94 -47.60 30.88 -7.12
CA SER A 94 -47.92 31.04 -8.55
C SER A 94 -47.19 30.02 -9.41
N ASP A 95 -47.62 29.83 -10.66
CA ASP A 95 -46.99 28.88 -11.59
C ASP A 95 -45.49 29.19 -11.81
N GLN A 96 -45.15 30.48 -11.93
CA GLN A 96 -43.77 30.92 -12.10
C GLN A 96 -42.91 30.60 -10.87
N GLU A 97 -43.45 30.83 -9.66
CA GLU A 97 -42.76 30.52 -8.40
C GLU A 97 -42.61 29.02 -8.20
N ARG A 98 -43.63 28.22 -8.54
CA ARG A 98 -43.56 26.75 -8.49
C ARG A 98 -42.46 26.20 -9.38
N VAL A 99 -42.27 26.75 -10.58
CA VAL A 99 -41.17 26.35 -11.48
C VAL A 99 -39.81 26.65 -10.83
N LEU A 100 -39.63 27.84 -10.26
CA LEU A 100 -38.38 28.22 -9.60
C LEU A 100 -38.10 27.40 -8.34
N MET A 101 -39.12 27.15 -7.50
CA MET A 101 -39.00 26.30 -6.31
C MET A 101 -38.64 24.86 -6.69
N SER A 102 -39.26 24.32 -7.74
CA SER A 102 -38.94 22.97 -8.24
C SER A 102 -37.51 22.88 -8.73
N ALA A 103 -37.03 23.89 -9.47
CA ALA A 103 -35.64 23.96 -9.93
C ALA A 103 -34.66 24.05 -8.74
N ALA A 104 -34.95 24.90 -7.75
CA ALA A 104 -34.12 25.04 -6.56
C ALA A 104 -34.07 23.76 -5.72
N TRP A 105 -35.21 23.09 -5.49
CA TRP A 105 -35.25 21.82 -4.79
C TRP A 105 -34.55 20.70 -5.56
N THR A 106 -34.71 20.65 -6.89
CA THR A 106 -33.97 19.71 -7.73
C THR A 106 -32.47 19.93 -7.59
N GLN A 107 -32.01 21.18 -7.60
CA GLN A 107 -30.60 21.52 -7.38
C GLN A 107 -30.12 21.10 -5.99
N VAL A 108 -30.91 21.35 -4.94
CA VAL A 108 -30.58 20.92 -3.57
C VAL A 108 -30.54 19.40 -3.45
N ILE A 109 -31.47 18.67 -4.10
CA ILE A 109 -31.46 17.21 -4.14
C ILE A 109 -30.22 16.71 -4.87
N LEU A 110 -29.86 17.30 -6.01
CA LEU A 110 -28.65 16.96 -6.75
C LEU A 110 -27.39 17.19 -5.89
N MET A 111 -27.25 18.36 -5.29
CA MET A 111 -26.12 18.69 -4.38
C MET A 111 -26.06 17.78 -3.15
N ASN A 112 -27.21 17.40 -2.59
CA ASN A 112 -27.28 16.49 -1.44
C ASN A 112 -27.15 15.00 -1.84
N SER A 113 -27.39 14.65 -3.09
CA SER A 113 -27.17 13.30 -3.62
C SER A 113 -25.70 13.09 -3.97
N GLU A 114 -25.00 14.13 -4.45
CA GLU A 114 -23.56 14.12 -4.66
C GLU A 114 -22.80 13.99 -3.33
N SER A 115 -23.31 14.57 -2.24
CA SER A 115 -22.70 14.44 -0.90
C SER A 115 -23.02 13.12 -0.18
N LYS A 116 -24.06 12.38 -0.59
CA LYS A 116 -24.39 11.06 0.01
C LYS A 116 -23.61 9.89 -0.60
N HIS A 117 -23.03 10.04 -1.79
CA HIS A 117 -22.13 9.05 -2.42
C HIS A 117 -20.64 9.36 -2.24
N GLU A 118 -20.28 10.16 -1.23
CA GLU A 118 -18.93 10.71 -1.11
C GLU A 118 -17.86 9.73 -0.60
N GLY A 119 -18.26 8.49 -0.25
CA GLY A 119 -17.37 7.43 0.21
C GLY A 119 -17.19 6.30 -0.80
N PHE A 120 -16.03 5.66 -0.77
CA PHE A 120 -15.81 4.37 -1.45
C PHE A 120 -16.79 3.31 -0.93
N SER A 121 -17.22 2.40 -1.80
CA SER A 121 -18.00 1.23 -1.40
C SER A 121 -17.24 0.43 -0.34
N GLU A 122 -17.97 -0.23 0.57
CA GLU A 122 -17.34 -1.06 1.60
C GLU A 122 -16.56 -2.22 0.99
N SER A 123 -17.00 -2.74 -0.16
CA SER A 123 -16.27 -3.72 -0.96
C SER A 123 -14.90 -3.18 -1.40
N LEU A 124 -14.85 -1.97 -1.98
CA LEU A 124 -13.60 -1.34 -2.40
C LEU A 124 -12.67 -1.07 -1.21
N LYS A 125 -13.21 -0.59 -0.07
CA LYS A 125 -12.43 -0.39 1.16
C LYS A 125 -11.84 -1.70 1.69
N LYS A 126 -12.63 -2.78 1.70
CA LYS A 126 -12.19 -4.12 2.11
C LYS A 126 -11.09 -4.63 1.20
N ALA A 127 -11.27 -4.51 -0.12
CA ALA A 127 -10.25 -4.87 -1.10
C ALA A 127 -8.96 -4.08 -0.88
N ALA A 128 -9.03 -2.75 -0.77
CA ALA A 128 -7.87 -1.89 -0.53
C ALA A 128 -7.09 -2.28 0.73
N ARG A 129 -7.78 -2.65 1.82
CA ARG A 129 -7.13 -3.16 3.03
C ARG A 129 -6.39 -4.47 2.78
N VAL A 130 -7.06 -5.44 2.16
CA VAL A 130 -6.50 -6.76 1.87
C VAL A 130 -5.28 -6.65 0.96
N TYR A 131 -5.36 -5.87 -0.13
CA TYR A 131 -4.24 -5.67 -1.05
C TYR A 131 -3.07 -4.92 -0.42
N ALA A 132 -3.33 -3.97 0.48
CA ALA A 132 -2.27 -3.32 1.24
C ALA A 132 -1.49 -4.34 2.11
N VAL A 133 -2.19 -5.28 2.75
CA VAL A 133 -1.54 -6.33 3.54
C VAL A 133 -0.80 -7.33 2.66
N TYR A 134 -1.40 -7.80 1.57
CA TYR A 134 -0.73 -8.67 0.60
C TYR A 134 0.56 -8.04 0.05
N THR A 135 0.51 -6.75 -0.30
CA THR A 135 1.68 -6.03 -0.82
C THR A 135 2.79 -5.91 0.24
N LEU A 136 2.42 -5.68 1.51
CA LEU A 136 3.38 -5.61 2.63
C LEU A 136 4.03 -6.97 2.96
N LEU A 137 3.30 -8.05 2.74
CA LEU A 137 3.73 -9.43 2.98
C LEU A 137 4.40 -10.07 1.75
N SER A 138 4.34 -9.41 0.60
CA SER A 138 4.94 -9.90 -0.64
C SER A 138 6.44 -10.21 -0.43
N PRO A 139 6.91 -11.41 -0.83
CA PRO A 139 8.33 -11.72 -0.83
C PRO A 139 9.12 -10.78 -1.77
N ASN A 140 8.47 -10.27 -2.81
CA ASN A 140 9.07 -9.44 -3.83
C ASN A 140 9.04 -7.94 -3.51
N LEU A 141 8.43 -7.53 -2.38
CA LEU A 141 8.40 -6.12 -2.00
C LEU A 141 9.82 -5.54 -1.94
N ALA A 142 10.04 -4.53 -2.78
CA ALA A 142 11.35 -3.92 -2.95
C ALA A 142 11.72 -2.98 -1.78
N SER A 143 10.75 -2.26 -1.23
CA SER A 143 10.95 -1.30 -0.15
C SER A 143 9.71 -1.17 0.74
N TYR A 144 9.91 -1.19 2.06
CA TYR A 144 8.90 -0.82 3.03
C TYR A 144 8.79 0.70 3.24
N SER A 145 9.87 1.47 3.10
CA SER A 145 9.82 2.94 3.21
C SER A 145 9.37 3.66 1.94
N GLY A 146 9.30 2.94 0.82
CA GLY A 146 8.87 3.44 -0.49
C GLY A 146 7.37 3.72 -0.63
N LYS A 147 7.00 4.18 -1.83
CA LYS A 147 5.62 4.55 -2.19
C LYS A 147 4.78 3.31 -2.55
N ILE A 148 4.33 2.58 -1.53
CA ILE A 148 3.55 1.33 -1.68
C ILE A 148 2.15 1.57 -2.28
N THR A 149 1.55 2.74 -2.06
CA THR A 149 0.18 3.03 -2.46
C THR A 149 -0.06 2.89 -3.97
N GLY A 150 0.93 3.25 -4.80
CA GLY A 150 0.85 3.10 -6.25
C GLY A 150 0.75 1.64 -6.68
N ALA A 151 1.66 0.80 -6.18
CA ALA A 151 1.66 -0.63 -6.43
C ALA A 151 0.34 -1.32 -6.01
N VAL A 152 -0.25 -0.88 -4.89
CA VAL A 152 -1.57 -1.39 -4.46
C VAL A 152 -2.68 -0.99 -5.44
N ILE A 153 -2.71 0.26 -5.89
CA ILE A 153 -3.71 0.74 -6.87
C ILE A 153 -3.58 -0.03 -8.19
N ASP A 154 -2.36 -0.19 -8.69
CA ASP A 154 -2.10 -0.88 -9.95
C ASP A 154 -2.51 -2.36 -9.86
N ALA A 155 -2.19 -3.03 -8.75
CA ALA A 155 -2.64 -4.40 -8.49
C ALA A 155 -4.17 -4.51 -8.43
N MET A 156 -4.85 -3.59 -7.73
CA MET A 156 -6.31 -3.57 -7.64
C MET A 156 -6.97 -3.34 -9.00
N ARG A 157 -6.40 -2.46 -9.84
CA ARG A 157 -6.88 -2.20 -11.21
C ARG A 157 -6.73 -3.44 -12.08
N CYS A 158 -5.57 -4.08 -12.06
CA CYS A 158 -5.33 -5.27 -12.88
C CYS A 158 -6.15 -6.48 -12.46
N CYS A 159 -6.51 -6.60 -11.19
CA CYS A 159 -7.45 -7.61 -10.71
C CYS A 159 -8.93 -7.26 -10.97
N GLY A 160 -9.23 -6.11 -11.58
CA GLY A 160 -10.60 -5.73 -11.91
C GLY A 160 -11.49 -5.48 -10.69
N ILE A 161 -10.94 -4.89 -9.62
CA ILE A 161 -11.75 -4.52 -8.45
C ILE A 161 -12.83 -3.51 -8.87
N GLU A 162 -14.09 -3.84 -8.55
CA GLU A 162 -15.25 -3.00 -8.81
C GLU A 162 -15.12 -1.63 -8.12
N ASP A 163 -15.75 -0.60 -8.70
CA ASP A 163 -15.72 0.79 -8.23
C ASP A 163 -14.33 1.47 -8.21
N MET A 164 -13.31 0.85 -8.82
CA MET A 164 -11.99 1.47 -8.91
C MET A 164 -12.06 2.80 -9.69
N PRO A 165 -11.59 3.93 -9.12
CA PRO A 165 -11.54 5.19 -9.83
C PRO A 165 -10.63 5.12 -11.06
N ASP A 166 -11.18 5.58 -12.19
CA ASP A 166 -10.42 5.80 -13.42
C ASP A 166 -9.49 7.02 -13.30
N ASP A 167 -8.47 7.09 -14.17
CA ASP A 167 -7.52 8.19 -14.24
C ASP A 167 -8.19 9.53 -14.58
N SER A 168 -9.38 9.48 -15.21
CA SER A 168 -10.25 10.64 -15.42
C SER A 168 -10.85 11.22 -14.13
N GLN A 169 -10.73 10.52 -12.98
CA GLN A 169 -11.30 10.92 -11.69
C GLN A 169 -10.22 11.22 -10.63
N PRO A 170 -9.35 12.23 -10.83
CA PRO A 170 -8.16 12.47 -10.01
C PRO A 170 -8.48 12.77 -8.53
N ALA A 171 -9.60 13.43 -8.25
CA ALA A 171 -10.03 13.71 -6.87
C ALA A 171 -10.40 12.42 -6.11
N LYS A 172 -11.12 11.49 -6.76
CA LYS A 172 -11.45 10.18 -6.18
C LYS A 172 -10.19 9.33 -6.03
N LEU A 173 -9.30 9.33 -7.01
CA LEU A 173 -8.02 8.62 -6.94
C LEU A 173 -7.15 9.14 -5.78
N THR A 174 -7.14 10.45 -5.53
CA THR A 174 -6.43 11.06 -4.40
C THR A 174 -7.02 10.63 -3.06
N LYS A 175 -8.36 10.63 -2.93
CA LYS A 175 -9.06 10.10 -1.75
C LYS A 175 -8.71 8.61 -1.53
N LEU A 176 -8.66 7.79 -2.59
CA LEU A 176 -8.36 6.36 -2.50
C LEU A 176 -6.90 6.13 -2.11
N THR A 177 -5.98 6.87 -2.73
CA THR A 177 -4.55 6.85 -2.40
C THR A 177 -4.32 7.17 -0.92
N THR A 178 -5.03 8.17 -0.40
CA THR A 178 -4.98 8.54 1.02
C THR A 178 -5.51 7.41 1.91
N TYR A 179 -6.64 6.81 1.54
CA TYR A 179 -7.20 5.66 2.24
C TYR A 179 -6.22 4.48 2.27
N ILE A 180 -5.69 4.08 1.11
CA ILE A 180 -4.69 3.00 1.01
C ILE A 180 -3.45 3.33 1.83
N GLY A 181 -2.97 4.58 1.80
CA GLY A 181 -1.84 5.04 2.63
C GLY A 181 -2.08 4.84 4.13
N SER A 182 -3.31 5.07 4.61
CA SER A 182 -3.70 4.79 6.00
C SER A 182 -3.67 3.29 6.32
N GLN A 183 -4.10 2.44 5.37
CA GLN A 183 -4.10 0.98 5.54
C GLN A 183 -2.68 0.42 5.52
N VAL A 184 -1.82 0.90 4.62
CA VAL A 184 -0.39 0.57 4.59
C VAL A 184 0.29 0.96 5.90
N SER A 185 0.00 2.16 6.42
CA SER A 185 0.57 2.63 7.70
C SER A 185 0.11 1.77 8.87
N SER A 186 -1.18 1.41 8.91
CA SER A 186 -1.75 0.52 9.91
C SER A 186 -1.15 -0.89 9.83
N GLY A 187 -1.02 -1.44 8.63
CA GLY A 187 -0.41 -2.74 8.37
C GLY A 187 1.07 -2.80 8.76
N LYS A 188 1.83 -1.74 8.46
CA LYS A 188 3.21 -1.58 8.93
C LYS A 188 3.27 -1.59 10.46
N ASN A 189 2.45 -0.78 11.13
CA ASN A 189 2.46 -0.74 12.59
C ASN A 189 2.13 -2.11 13.20
N LEU A 190 1.13 -2.81 12.66
CA LEU A 190 0.80 -4.18 13.05
C LEU A 190 2.00 -5.12 12.86
N LEU A 191 2.61 -5.12 11.67
CA LEU A 191 3.78 -5.94 11.35
C LEU A 191 4.93 -5.68 12.33
N LYS A 192 5.29 -4.42 12.54
CA LYS A 192 6.36 -4.04 13.46
C LYS A 192 6.08 -4.54 14.87
N THR A 193 4.87 -4.31 15.38
CA THR A 193 4.47 -4.74 16.72
C THR A 193 4.55 -6.26 16.85
N LYS A 194 3.96 -7.02 15.92
CA LYS A 194 3.97 -8.49 15.96
C LYS A 194 5.35 -9.10 15.81
N VAL A 195 6.17 -8.54 14.93
CA VAL A 195 7.56 -8.97 14.77
C VAL A 195 8.36 -8.70 16.05
N ILE A 196 8.20 -7.55 16.71
CA ILE A 196 8.90 -7.28 17.98
C ILE A 196 8.39 -8.19 19.10
N GLU A 197 7.07 -8.36 19.25
CA GLU A 197 6.45 -9.28 20.21
C GLU A 197 6.94 -10.73 20.02
N SER A 198 7.19 -11.13 18.77
CA SER A 198 7.69 -12.47 18.45
C SER A 198 9.11 -12.77 18.94
N LEU A 199 9.88 -11.73 19.30
CA LEU A 199 11.22 -11.94 19.84
C LEU A 199 11.19 -12.56 21.24
N THR A 200 10.07 -12.43 21.96
CA THR A 200 9.92 -12.92 23.34
C THR A 200 8.73 -13.86 23.55
N HIS A 201 7.64 -13.73 22.78
CA HIS A 201 6.36 -14.41 23.08
C HIS A 201 5.85 -15.35 21.98
N LEU A 202 6.11 -15.08 20.70
CA LEU A 202 5.65 -15.91 19.58
C LEU A 202 6.76 -16.89 19.19
N ARG A 203 6.60 -18.15 19.60
CA ARG A 203 7.67 -19.14 19.58
C ARG A 203 8.10 -19.43 18.16
N ASN A 204 7.25 -19.98 17.30
CA ASN A 204 7.64 -20.33 15.93
C ASN A 204 7.19 -19.27 14.90
N ILE A 205 7.66 -19.39 13.65
CA ILE A 205 7.36 -18.44 12.57
C ILE A 205 5.92 -18.55 12.03
N ALA A 206 5.26 -19.70 12.18
CA ALA A 206 3.86 -19.86 11.82
C ALA A 206 2.94 -19.11 12.79
N ASP A 207 3.22 -19.15 14.10
CA ASP A 207 2.48 -18.38 15.11
C ASP A 207 2.55 -16.87 14.82
N LEU A 208 3.73 -16.38 14.41
CA LEU A 208 3.90 -14.99 13.98
C LEU A 208 3.09 -14.70 12.71
N ALA A 209 3.11 -15.60 11.73
CA ALA A 209 2.35 -15.43 10.51
C ALA A 209 0.83 -15.39 10.76
N GLU A 210 0.29 -16.30 11.57
CA GLU A 210 -1.10 -16.30 11.99
C GLU A 210 -1.46 -15.01 12.74
N ALA A 211 -0.60 -14.53 13.63
CA ALA A 211 -0.82 -13.28 14.36
C ALA A 211 -0.82 -12.03 13.45
N VAL A 212 -0.08 -12.06 12.34
CA VAL A 212 0.00 -10.97 11.36
C VAL A 212 -1.16 -11.02 10.36
N ILE A 213 -1.52 -12.22 9.88
CA ILE A 213 -2.66 -12.45 8.98
C ILE A 213 -3.97 -12.14 9.72
N GLY A 214 -4.07 -12.57 10.98
CA GLY A 214 -5.26 -12.44 11.80
C GLY A 214 -6.47 -13.11 11.14
N ASN A 215 -7.58 -12.38 11.05
CA ASN A 215 -8.82 -12.88 10.45
C ASN A 215 -8.91 -12.66 8.93
N GLN A 216 -7.81 -12.30 8.28
CA GLN A 216 -7.80 -12.07 6.83
C GLN A 216 -7.66 -13.41 6.09
N SER A 217 -8.29 -13.51 4.94
CA SER A 217 -8.19 -14.67 4.05
C SER A 217 -6.88 -14.64 3.24
N ILE A 218 -5.75 -14.55 3.94
CA ILE A 218 -4.40 -14.60 3.34
C ILE A 218 -3.85 -16.02 3.57
N PRO A 219 -3.52 -16.77 2.51
CA PRO A 219 -2.90 -18.08 2.65
C PRO A 219 -1.58 -17.99 3.40
N LEU A 220 -1.38 -18.90 4.36
CA LEU A 220 -0.10 -19.07 5.03
C LEU A 220 0.85 -19.84 4.09
N THR A 221 1.73 -19.12 3.38
CA THR A 221 2.70 -19.71 2.45
C THR A 221 4.12 -19.73 3.02
N LYS A 222 4.98 -20.56 2.41
CA LYS A 222 6.41 -20.62 2.79
C LYS A 222 7.10 -19.28 2.54
N GLU A 223 6.80 -18.64 1.41
CA GLU A 223 7.37 -17.36 0.98
C GLU A 223 7.05 -16.25 1.98
N LEU A 224 5.81 -16.22 2.48
CA LEU A 224 5.38 -15.31 3.55
C LEU A 224 6.19 -15.56 4.83
N CYS A 225 6.35 -16.83 5.25
CA CYS A 225 7.17 -17.16 6.42
C CYS A 225 8.64 -16.78 6.25
N VAL A 226 9.22 -16.97 5.06
CA VAL A 226 10.59 -16.51 4.74
C VAL A 226 10.68 -15.00 4.90
N ARG A 227 9.68 -14.25 4.41
CA ARG A 227 9.64 -12.79 4.54
C ARG A 227 9.54 -12.34 6.00
N LEU A 228 8.70 -12.99 6.80
CA LEU A 228 8.56 -12.69 8.22
C LEU A 228 9.82 -13.05 9.01
N ALA A 229 10.50 -14.15 8.69
CA ALA A 229 11.77 -14.52 9.31
C ALA A 229 12.85 -13.46 9.04
N PHE A 230 12.90 -12.93 7.82
CA PHE A 230 13.75 -11.78 7.51
C PHE A 230 13.43 -10.55 8.37
N LEU A 231 12.15 -10.17 8.49
CA LEU A 231 11.76 -9.05 9.34
C LEU A 231 12.14 -9.28 10.80
N ARG A 232 11.94 -10.50 11.31
CA ARG A 232 12.29 -10.90 12.68
C ARG A 232 13.79 -10.86 12.93
N TRP A 233 14.59 -11.29 11.95
CA TRP A 233 16.04 -11.19 12.00
C TRP A 233 16.53 -9.75 12.11
N VAL A 234 16.02 -8.84 11.26
CA VAL A 234 16.37 -7.41 11.34
C VAL A 234 15.91 -6.80 12.67
N ALA A 235 14.71 -7.14 13.13
CA ALA A 235 14.18 -6.66 14.40
C ALA A 235 15.07 -7.09 15.58
N ALA A 236 15.53 -8.35 15.60
CA ALA A 236 16.43 -8.85 16.62
C ALA A 236 17.76 -8.10 16.63
N ALA A 237 18.31 -7.77 15.46
CA ALA A 237 19.54 -6.99 15.34
C ALA A 237 19.38 -5.55 15.88
N ILE A 238 18.22 -4.92 15.63
CA ILE A 238 17.90 -3.59 16.13
C ILE A 238 17.74 -3.59 17.66
N VAL A 239 16.93 -4.52 18.20
CA VAL A 239 16.61 -4.57 19.64
C VAL A 239 17.84 -4.87 20.49
N ARG A 240 18.79 -5.66 19.97
CA ARG A 240 20.04 -5.98 20.68
C ARG A 240 20.92 -4.75 20.96
N LYS A 241 20.73 -3.66 20.20
CA LYS A 241 21.51 -2.43 20.31
C LYS A 241 20.67 -1.33 20.94
N SER A 242 20.81 -1.13 22.25
CA SER A 242 20.05 -0.10 22.97
C SER A 242 20.28 1.31 22.43
N ASP A 243 21.44 1.59 21.84
CA ASP A 243 21.82 2.87 21.24
C ASP A 243 21.39 3.02 19.77
N HIS A 244 20.78 1.98 19.16
CA HIS A 244 20.39 2.01 17.76
C HIS A 244 19.42 3.16 17.46
N VAL A 245 19.66 3.87 16.35
CA VAL A 245 18.93 5.10 16.00
C VAL A 245 17.41 4.89 15.91
N THR A 246 16.99 3.70 15.48
CA THR A 246 15.58 3.31 15.33
C THR A 246 14.85 3.08 16.65
N ASN A 247 15.57 2.84 17.76
CA ASN A 247 14.98 2.72 19.08
C ASN A 247 14.59 4.09 19.65
N LYS A 248 15.20 5.16 19.13
CA LYS A 248 14.90 6.55 19.47
C LYS A 248 13.95 7.21 18.47
N ASP A 249 14.01 6.80 17.21
CA ASP A 249 13.17 7.30 16.12
C ASP A 249 12.45 6.15 15.41
N GLY A 250 11.18 5.95 15.78
CA GLY A 250 10.35 4.89 15.22
C GLY A 250 10.14 4.99 13.70
N GLY A 251 10.32 6.19 13.11
CA GLY A 251 10.21 6.43 11.67
C GLY A 251 11.35 5.80 10.87
N LYS A 252 12.53 5.62 11.49
CA LYS A 252 13.71 5.02 10.84
C LYS A 252 13.68 3.49 10.78
N TRP A 253 12.70 2.86 11.43
CA TRP A 253 12.59 1.39 11.48
C TRP A 253 12.50 0.78 10.08
N TRP A 254 11.65 1.32 9.22
CA TRP A 254 11.49 0.84 7.85
C TRP A 254 12.68 1.19 6.95
N GLU A 255 13.36 2.32 7.21
CA GLU A 255 14.62 2.64 6.52
C GLU A 255 15.68 1.58 6.82
N GLU A 256 15.79 1.11 8.07
CA GLU A 256 16.75 0.06 8.46
C GLU A 256 16.41 -1.30 7.84
N ILE A 257 15.12 -1.66 7.78
CA ILE A 257 14.68 -2.86 7.05
C ILE A 257 15.04 -2.76 5.56
N ASP A 258 14.86 -1.60 4.94
CA ASP A 258 15.21 -1.42 3.53
C ASP A 258 16.71 -1.49 3.29
N MET A 259 17.53 -0.98 4.20
CA MET A 259 18.98 -1.15 4.14
C MET A 259 19.39 -2.62 4.27
N ALA A 260 18.72 -3.38 5.16
CA ALA A 260 18.90 -4.82 5.28
C ALA A 260 18.51 -5.56 3.98
N LEU A 261 17.42 -5.15 3.34
CA LEU A 261 17.01 -5.69 2.04
C LEU A 261 18.07 -5.43 0.99
N LEU A 262 18.57 -4.20 0.88
CA LEU A 262 19.66 -3.87 -0.05
C LEU A 262 20.92 -4.72 0.20
N ASP A 263 21.27 -4.98 1.46
CA ASP A 263 22.41 -5.83 1.83
C ASP A 263 22.22 -7.31 1.44
N VAL A 264 20.99 -7.82 1.51
CA VAL A 264 20.67 -9.17 1.06
C VAL A 264 20.72 -9.23 -0.48
N ARG A 265 20.12 -8.23 -1.15
CA ARG A 265 19.97 -8.13 -2.61
C ARG A 265 21.18 -7.65 -3.40
N LYS A 266 22.25 -7.21 -2.74
CA LYS A 266 23.48 -6.73 -3.44
C LYS A 266 24.22 -7.81 -4.24
N ASP A 267 23.93 -9.08 -3.97
CA ASP A 267 24.53 -10.23 -4.67
C ASP A 267 23.68 -10.66 -5.88
N ARG A 268 24.17 -11.62 -6.68
CA ARG A 268 23.39 -12.18 -7.81
C ARG A 268 22.09 -12.82 -7.30
N ALA A 269 21.03 -12.85 -8.13
CA ALA A 269 19.70 -13.35 -7.76
C ALA A 269 19.69 -14.72 -7.06
N GLU A 270 20.47 -15.70 -7.54
CA GLU A 270 20.59 -17.02 -6.87
C GLU A 270 21.12 -16.91 -5.43
N ARG A 271 22.08 -16.00 -5.20
CA ARG A 271 22.64 -15.75 -3.86
C ARG A 271 21.68 -14.96 -2.98
N GLU A 272 20.82 -14.12 -3.56
CA GLU A 272 19.74 -13.46 -2.82
C GLU A 272 18.75 -14.49 -2.24
N SER A 273 18.21 -15.37 -3.09
CA SER A 273 17.27 -16.41 -2.65
C SER A 273 17.89 -17.31 -1.57
N ASN A 274 19.16 -17.70 -1.74
CA ASN A 274 19.87 -18.51 -0.75
C ASN A 274 20.03 -17.79 0.60
N LYS A 275 20.30 -16.48 0.62
CA LYS A 275 20.39 -15.72 1.88
C LYS A 275 19.06 -15.67 2.61
N PHE A 276 17.95 -15.42 1.91
CA PHE A 276 16.63 -15.43 2.54
C PHE A 276 16.29 -16.81 3.13
N LEU A 277 16.62 -17.89 2.41
CA LEU A 277 16.45 -19.27 2.91
C LEU A 277 17.36 -19.58 4.10
N GLN A 278 18.60 -19.08 4.12
CA GLN A 278 19.51 -19.22 5.27
C GLN A 278 19.00 -18.48 6.50
N ILE A 279 18.47 -17.26 6.32
CA ILE A 279 17.83 -16.50 7.40
C ILE A 279 16.63 -17.28 7.94
N TYR A 280 15.80 -17.83 7.06
CA TYR A 280 14.66 -18.65 7.43
C TYR A 280 15.06 -19.94 8.18
N ALA A 281 16.08 -20.66 7.72
CA ALA A 281 16.60 -21.84 8.41
C ALA A 281 17.19 -21.51 9.78
N SER A 282 17.91 -20.38 9.90
CA SER A 282 18.45 -19.88 11.17
C SER A 282 17.32 -19.50 12.14
N ASP A 283 16.26 -18.92 11.60
CA ASP A 283 15.06 -18.55 12.35
C ASP A 283 14.36 -19.81 12.88
N ILE A 284 14.15 -20.84 12.06
CA ILE A 284 13.64 -22.16 12.50
C ILE A 284 14.52 -22.77 13.59
N GLY A 285 15.85 -22.79 13.41
CA GLY A 285 16.76 -23.36 14.40
C GLY A 285 16.70 -22.65 15.76
N LYS A 286 16.44 -21.35 15.77
CA LYS A 286 16.36 -20.54 16.98
C LYS A 286 14.99 -20.56 17.67
N TYR A 287 13.93 -20.57 16.87
CA TYR A 287 12.56 -20.28 17.31
C TYR A 287 11.63 -21.51 17.22
N GLY A 288 12.08 -22.58 16.57
CA GLY A 288 11.35 -23.83 16.40
C GLY A 288 10.72 -23.97 15.01
N ASP A 289 10.45 -25.22 14.64
CA ASP A 289 9.88 -25.60 13.34
C ASP A 289 8.38 -25.24 13.24
N PRO A 290 7.93 -24.57 12.16
CA PRO A 290 6.52 -24.30 11.89
C PRO A 290 5.68 -25.50 11.42
N SER A 291 6.23 -26.71 11.36
CA SER A 291 5.62 -27.91 10.75
C SER A 291 4.27 -28.39 11.32
N SER A 292 3.74 -27.76 12.37
CA SER A 292 2.36 -28.00 12.84
C SER A 292 1.25 -27.28 12.05
N GLY A 293 1.58 -26.35 11.13
CA GLY A 293 0.55 -25.51 10.48
C GLY A 293 0.77 -25.13 9.00
N LEU A 294 1.95 -25.37 8.42
CA LEU A 294 2.23 -24.99 7.04
C LEU A 294 1.55 -25.93 6.04
N ARG A 295 0.57 -25.42 5.29
CA ARG A 295 0.13 -26.03 4.04
C ARG A 295 0.93 -25.41 2.91
N THR A 296 1.66 -26.23 2.15
CA THR A 296 2.14 -25.82 0.82
C THR A 296 0.91 -25.64 -0.06
N VAL A 297 0.38 -24.43 -0.09
CA VAL A 297 -0.62 -24.00 -1.07
C VAL A 297 0.16 -23.49 -2.27
N ASP A 298 -0.19 -23.96 -3.47
CA ASP A 298 0.38 -23.40 -4.70
C ASP A 298 0.16 -21.90 -4.73
N ILE A 299 1.18 -21.16 -5.21
CA ILE A 299 1.12 -19.71 -5.30
C ILE A 299 -0.04 -19.35 -6.23
N ASP A 300 -1.07 -18.72 -5.67
CA ASP A 300 -2.22 -18.23 -6.41
C ASP A 300 -1.75 -17.23 -7.49
N MET A 301 -2.35 -17.28 -8.67
CA MET A 301 -2.17 -16.29 -9.73
C MET A 301 -2.37 -14.87 -9.20
N PHE A 302 -3.30 -14.73 -8.25
CA PHE A 302 -3.53 -13.51 -7.49
C PHE A 302 -2.28 -12.98 -6.77
N GLN A 303 -1.58 -13.83 -6.01
CA GLN A 303 -0.36 -13.44 -5.28
C GLN A 303 0.76 -13.09 -6.25
N THR A 304 0.91 -13.86 -7.33
CA THR A 304 1.92 -13.61 -8.37
C THR A 304 1.76 -12.22 -8.99
N LEU A 305 0.52 -11.80 -9.25
CA LEU A 305 0.23 -10.46 -9.77
C LEU A 305 0.64 -9.38 -8.76
N ILE A 306 0.22 -9.51 -7.50
CA ILE A 306 0.58 -8.53 -6.45
C ILE A 306 2.08 -8.45 -6.29
N ASP A 307 2.78 -9.57 -6.32
CA ASP A 307 4.23 -9.64 -6.20
C ASP A 307 4.94 -8.89 -7.33
N SER A 308 4.40 -8.91 -8.55
CA SER A 308 4.95 -8.14 -9.68
C SER A 308 4.87 -6.63 -9.45
N TYR A 309 3.77 -6.14 -8.87
CA TYR A 309 3.62 -4.73 -8.50
C TYR A 309 4.39 -4.35 -7.25
N ALA A 310 4.50 -5.24 -6.26
CA ALA A 310 5.30 -5.01 -5.06
C ALA A 310 6.79 -4.82 -5.39
N MET A 311 7.27 -5.48 -6.45
CA MET A 311 8.64 -5.34 -6.95
C MET A 311 8.94 -3.94 -7.51
N THR A 312 7.93 -3.20 -7.97
CA THR A 312 8.13 -1.86 -8.54
C THR A 312 8.28 -0.77 -7.48
N VAL A 313 8.05 -1.09 -6.19
CA VAL A 313 8.15 -0.13 -5.10
C VAL A 313 9.61 0.29 -4.86
N GLU A 314 9.98 1.45 -5.37
CA GLU A 314 11.35 1.94 -5.28
C GLU A 314 11.77 2.26 -3.83
N VAL A 315 12.99 1.83 -3.49
CA VAL A 315 13.65 2.28 -2.25
C VAL A 315 13.93 3.79 -2.36
N PRO A 316 13.52 4.62 -1.39
CA PRO A 316 13.77 6.06 -1.41
C PRO A 316 15.24 6.40 -1.59
N THR A 317 15.54 7.43 -2.40
CA THR A 317 16.92 7.87 -2.71
C THR A 317 17.73 8.14 -1.44
N LYS A 318 17.13 8.83 -0.47
CA LYS A 318 17.74 9.09 0.84
C LYS A 318 18.22 7.80 1.53
N THR A 319 17.40 6.74 1.53
CA THR A 319 17.76 5.45 2.13
C THR A 319 18.89 4.77 1.36
N LYS A 320 18.86 4.82 0.02
CA LYS A 320 19.95 4.31 -0.83
C LYS A 320 21.27 5.04 -0.56
N ASP A 321 21.24 6.36 -0.38
CA ASP A 321 22.43 7.17 -0.14
C ASP A 321 23.05 6.88 1.23
N ILE A 322 22.22 6.78 2.28
CA ILE A 322 22.67 6.36 3.62
C ILE A 322 23.31 4.96 3.56
N TRP A 323 22.69 4.03 2.84
CA TRP A 323 23.22 2.68 2.66
C TRP A 323 24.58 2.68 1.94
N LYS A 324 24.73 3.44 0.84
CA LYS A 324 26.01 3.57 0.13
C LYS A 324 27.10 4.16 1.02
N GLU A 325 26.77 5.19 1.80
CA GLU A 325 27.70 5.80 2.74
C GLU A 325 28.17 4.78 3.79
N ARG A 326 27.24 4.00 4.38
CA ARG A 326 27.57 2.92 5.32
C ARG A 326 28.50 1.88 4.71
N ILE A 327 28.27 1.49 3.45
CA ILE A 327 29.15 0.55 2.74
C ILE A 327 30.53 1.14 2.55
N ASN A 328 30.63 2.36 2.03
CA ASN A 328 31.90 3.02 1.77
C ASN A 328 32.73 3.16 3.06
N ASN A 329 32.10 3.59 4.16
CA ASN A 329 32.75 3.70 5.45
C ASN A 329 33.20 2.34 5.98
N SER A 330 32.41 1.29 5.78
CA SER A 330 32.78 -0.07 6.21
C SER A 330 33.96 -0.67 5.45
N ILE A 331 34.17 -0.28 4.19
CA ILE A 331 35.31 -0.71 3.38
C ILE A 331 36.58 0.02 3.84
N ASN A 332 36.46 1.29 4.20
CA ASN A 332 37.59 2.11 4.67
C ASN A 332 38.14 1.63 6.03
N GLU A 333 37.27 1.17 6.93
CA GLU A 333 37.67 0.65 8.26
C GLU A 333 38.37 -0.72 8.22
N ASN A 334 38.13 -1.53 7.18
CA ASN A 334 38.65 -2.90 7.09
C ASN A 334 39.90 -3.09 6.17
N GLY A 335 40.44 -2.01 5.56
CA GLY A 335 41.85 -1.97 5.12
C GLY A 335 42.18 -1.80 3.62
N LYS A 336 42.56 -0.55 3.28
CA LYS A 336 43.51 -0.04 2.23
C LYS A 336 43.04 -0.01 0.75
N ARG A 337 43.24 1.08 -0.02
CA ARG A 337 44.36 2.05 -0.04
C ARG A 337 43.92 3.52 0.12
N ALA A 338 44.30 4.14 1.23
CA ALA A 338 44.77 5.52 1.15
C ALA A 338 46.12 5.46 0.42
N ARG A 339 46.22 6.18 -0.70
CA ARG A 339 47.42 6.34 -1.50
C ARG A 339 48.51 6.91 -0.58
N VAL A 340 49.56 6.12 -0.32
CA VAL A 340 50.83 6.67 0.18
C VAL A 340 51.31 7.59 -0.93
N GLU A 341 51.36 8.89 -0.67
CA GLU A 341 52.06 9.82 -1.55
C GLU A 341 53.51 9.35 -1.65
N GLU A 342 53.94 9.05 -2.88
CA GLU A 342 55.34 8.75 -3.15
C GLU A 342 56.18 9.96 -2.74
N PRO A 343 57.34 9.75 -2.09
CA PRO A 343 58.26 10.84 -1.83
C PRO A 343 58.76 11.37 -3.17
N THR A 344 58.55 12.66 -3.40
CA THR A 344 59.13 13.41 -4.51
C THR A 344 60.64 13.18 -4.51
N SER A 345 61.11 12.30 -5.40
CA SER A 345 62.49 12.22 -5.84
C SER A 345 62.78 13.48 -6.65
N GLY A 346 63.13 14.57 -5.97
CA GLY A 346 63.71 15.76 -6.57
C GLY A 346 65.23 15.65 -6.53
N GLY A 347 65.82 15.17 -7.62
CA GLY A 347 67.24 15.33 -7.89
C GLY A 347 67.53 16.67 -8.57
N GLY A 348 68.72 17.22 -8.29
CA GLY A 348 69.36 18.35 -8.98
C GLY A 348 69.13 19.70 -8.29
N GLU A 349 70.09 20.62 -8.17
CA GLU A 349 71.48 20.68 -8.63
C GLU A 349 72.09 21.98 -8.04
N THR A 350 73.39 21.94 -7.72
CA THR A 350 74.40 23.04 -7.81
C THR A 350 74.27 24.36 -7.02
N GLY A 351 75.43 24.81 -6.51
CA GLY A 351 75.72 26.22 -6.17
C GLY A 351 76.24 26.39 -4.74
N ASP A 352 77.48 26.00 -4.43
CA ASP A 352 78.69 26.83 -4.56
C ASP A 352 78.85 27.85 -3.41
N MET A 353 80.12 28.08 -3.06
CA MET A 353 80.66 29.16 -2.23
C MET A 353 80.80 28.99 -0.70
N VAL A 354 82.09 28.86 -0.34
CA VAL A 354 82.81 29.74 0.61
C VAL A 354 82.98 29.24 2.07
N ASN A 355 84.15 28.62 2.27
CA ASN A 355 85.27 29.16 3.05
C ASN A 355 85.23 29.11 4.60
N ARG A 356 86.35 28.58 5.11
CA ARG A 356 87.18 29.09 6.22
C ARG A 356 86.98 28.58 7.65
N GLN A 357 88.15 28.17 8.17
CA GLN A 357 88.64 28.21 9.55
C GLN A 357 88.16 27.11 10.51
N MET A 358 89.03 26.14 10.82
CA MET A 358 90.04 26.20 11.91
C MET A 358 89.43 26.65 13.24
N ARG A 359 89.27 25.72 14.19
CA ARG A 359 90.20 25.56 15.34
C ARG A 359 89.66 24.52 16.35
N HIS A 360 90.61 23.68 16.76
CA HIS A 360 90.72 22.87 17.98
C HIS A 360 89.76 21.71 18.22
#